data_AF-A0A7Z0QQD3-F1
#
_entry.id   AF-A0A7Z0QQD3-F1
#
_cell.length_a   1.000
_cell.length_b   1.000
_cell.length_c   1.000
_cell.angle_alpha   90.00
_cell.angle_beta   90.00
_cell.angle_gamma   90.00
#
_symmetry.space_group_name_H-M   'P 1'
#
loop_
_entity.id
_entity.type
_entity.pdbx_description
1 polymer ?
#
loop_
_entity_poly.entity_id
_entity_poly.type
_entity_poly.pdbx_seq_one_letter_code
_entity_poly.pdbx_strand_id
1 'polypeptide(L)'
;MAIEAAFVKPVVDVLLALFQQGNDLKLKSNAQAALREAIRELLQANPDENRAAARIAVARAAGILSEDVVLAEDMLEKHRATRARTRGKSATGRRRTSAADPVAGTEPAVPRRSARKAAPAQGAGP
;
A
#
# COMPACT_ATOMS: atom_id res chain seq x y z
N MET A 1 34.90 -18.05 -52.80
CA MET A 1 34.12 -18.50 -51.63
C MET A 1 32.86 -17.65 -51.47
N ALA A 2 31.82 -17.88 -52.28
CA ALA A 2 30.59 -17.06 -52.24
C ALA A 2 29.40 -17.74 -51.53
N ILE A 3 29.48 -19.07 -51.37
CA ILE A 3 28.38 -19.89 -50.84
C ILE A 3 28.31 -19.80 -49.31
N GLU A 4 29.45 -19.59 -48.63
CA GLU A 4 29.49 -19.51 -47.17
C GLU A 4 28.79 -18.27 -46.61
N ALA A 5 28.81 -17.13 -47.31
CA ALA A 5 28.20 -15.88 -46.84
C ALA A 5 26.66 -15.84 -46.99
N ALA A 6 26.09 -16.60 -47.92
CA ALA A 6 24.65 -16.59 -48.20
C ALA A 6 23.81 -17.24 -47.08
N PHE A 7 24.40 -18.17 -46.32
CA PHE A 7 23.75 -18.84 -45.19
C PHE A 7 23.94 -18.13 -43.85
N VAL A 8 24.89 -17.20 -43.74
CA VAL A 8 25.16 -16.49 -42.47
C VAL A 8 23.95 -15.70 -42.02
N LYS A 9 23.34 -14.91 -42.91
CA LYS A 9 22.20 -14.06 -42.57
C LYS A 9 20.97 -14.87 -42.09
N PRO A 10 20.47 -15.89 -42.81
CA PRO A 10 19.32 -16.66 -42.33
C PRO A 10 19.61 -17.43 -41.02
N VAL A 11 20.85 -17.90 -40.80
CA VAL A 11 21.22 -18.54 -39.52
C VAL A 11 21.23 -17.53 -38.38
N VAL A 12 21.80 -16.34 -38.60
CA VAL A 12 21.79 -15.25 -37.61
C VAL A 12 20.36 -14.81 -37.32
N ASP A 13 19.50 -14.72 -38.32
CA ASP A 13 18.08 -14.37 -38.15
C ASP A 13 17.34 -15.43 -37.31
N VAL A 14 17.58 -16.72 -37.56
CA VAL A 14 17.01 -17.82 -36.75
C VAL A 14 17.51 -17.76 -35.30
N LEU A 15 18.81 -17.52 -35.09
CA LEU A 15 19.38 -17.38 -33.74
C LEU A 15 18.82 -16.16 -32.99
N LEU A 16 18.69 -15.03 -33.68
CA LEU A 16 18.07 -13.82 -33.13
C LEU A 16 16.59 -14.05 -32.81
N ALA A 17 15.86 -14.77 -33.66
CA ALA A 17 14.46 -15.11 -33.41
C ALA A 17 14.31 -16.04 -32.20
N LEU A 18 15.16 -17.07 -32.08
CA LEU A 18 15.18 -17.96 -30.92
C LEU A 18 15.54 -17.22 -29.63
N PHE A 19 16.49 -16.27 -29.69
CA PHE A 19 16.86 -15.44 -28.53
C PHE A 19 15.72 -14.51 -28.11
N GLN A 20 15.04 -13.88 -29.06
CA GLN A 20 13.85 -13.06 -28.80
C GLN A 20 12.74 -13.88 -28.15
N GLN A 21 12.43 -15.07 -28.69
CA GLN A 21 11.46 -15.99 -28.10
C GLN A 21 11.83 -16.41 -26.67
N GLY A 22 13.11 -16.69 -26.42
CA GLY A 22 13.60 -17.02 -25.08
C GLY A 22 13.44 -15.87 -24.09
N ASN A 23 13.68 -14.62 -24.53
CA ASN A 23 13.49 -13.43 -23.71
C ASN A 23 12.00 -13.16 -23.44
N ASP A 24 11.12 -13.37 -24.41
CA ASP A 24 9.67 -13.22 -24.22
C ASP A 24 9.12 -14.22 -23.22
N LEU A 25 9.59 -15.48 -23.25
CA LEU A 25 9.22 -16.50 -22.26
C LEU A 25 9.68 -16.12 -20.85
N LYS A 26 10.91 -15.61 -20.71
CA LYS A 26 11.42 -15.11 -19.42
C LYS A 26 10.63 -13.91 -18.94
N LEU A 27 10.31 -12.97 -19.82
CA LEU A 27 9.53 -11.78 -19.50
C LEU A 27 8.14 -12.16 -18.99
N LYS A 28 7.45 -13.07 -19.69
CA LYS A 28 6.14 -13.60 -19.27
C LYS A 28 6.22 -14.34 -17.93
N SER A 29 7.22 -15.20 -17.72
CA SER A 29 7.40 -15.91 -16.44
C SER A 29 7.64 -14.94 -15.27
N ASN A 30 8.52 -13.96 -15.45
CA ASN A 30 8.80 -12.93 -14.45
C ASN A 30 7.57 -12.08 -14.15
N ALA A 31 6.80 -11.74 -15.18
CA ALA A 31 5.55 -11.01 -15.05
C ALA A 31 4.47 -11.82 -14.31
N GLN A 32 4.38 -13.14 -14.53
CA GLN A 32 3.52 -14.03 -13.74
C GLN A 32 3.96 -14.08 -12.26
N ALA A 33 5.26 -14.17 -11.99
CA ALA A 33 5.78 -14.12 -10.62
C ALA A 33 5.47 -12.77 -9.96
N ALA A 34 5.65 -11.66 -10.67
CA ALA A 34 5.31 -10.33 -10.18
C ALA A 34 3.81 -10.20 -9.88
N LEU A 35 2.94 -10.78 -10.71
CA LEU A 35 1.49 -10.80 -10.47
C LEU A 35 1.13 -11.59 -9.21
N ARG A 36 1.74 -12.76 -9.01
CA ARG A 36 1.53 -13.55 -7.79
C ARG A 36 1.97 -12.79 -6.54
N GLU A 37 3.10 -12.10 -6.60
CA GLU A 37 3.56 -11.25 -5.50
C GLU A 37 2.66 -10.02 -5.31
N ALA A 38 2.05 -9.48 -6.36
CA ALA A 38 1.05 -8.42 -6.24
C ALA A 38 -0.22 -8.90 -5.51
N ILE A 39 -0.73 -10.08 -5.87
CA ILE A 39 -1.88 -10.69 -5.19
C ILE A 39 -1.55 -10.96 -3.73
N ARG A 40 -0.38 -11.55 -3.46
CA ARG A 40 0.08 -11.81 -2.08
C ARG A 40 0.17 -10.51 -1.27
N GLU A 41 0.70 -9.45 -1.86
CA GLU A 41 0.76 -8.12 -1.23
C GLU A 41 -0.64 -7.60 -0.90
N LEU A 42 -1.59 -7.68 -1.84
CA LEU A 42 -2.97 -7.21 -1.66
C LEU A 42 -3.76 -8.00 -0.61
N LEU A 43 -3.35 -9.22 -0.31
CA LEU A 43 -3.94 -10.05 0.75
C LEU A 43 -3.37 -9.75 2.15
N GLN A 44 -2.32 -8.93 2.25
CA GLN A 44 -1.80 -8.51 3.55
C GLN A 44 -2.76 -7.55 4.25
N ALA A 45 -2.67 -7.47 5.58
CA ALA A 45 -3.51 -6.57 6.37
C ALA A 45 -3.28 -5.08 6.05
N ASN A 46 -2.06 -4.72 5.63
CA ASN A 46 -1.67 -3.37 5.21
C ASN A 46 -0.92 -3.44 3.87
N PRO A 47 -1.62 -3.52 2.73
CA PRO A 47 -0.98 -3.71 1.44
C PRO A 47 -0.30 -2.44 0.92
N ASP A 48 0.85 -2.57 0.26
CA ASP A 48 1.46 -1.49 -0.50
C ASP A 48 0.81 -1.37 -1.90
N GLU A 49 -0.15 -0.44 -2.01
CA GLU A 49 -0.87 -0.14 -3.25
C GLU A 49 0.03 0.26 -4.41
N ASN A 50 1.14 0.96 -4.14
CA ASN A 50 2.04 1.45 -5.20
C ASN A 50 2.84 0.29 -5.79
N ARG A 51 3.35 -0.60 -4.92
CA ARG A 51 4.04 -1.82 -5.35
C ARG A 51 3.11 -2.77 -6.09
N ALA A 52 1.90 -3.00 -5.57
CA ALA A 52 0.92 -3.85 -6.22
C ALA A 52 0.54 -3.31 -7.60
N ALA A 53 0.25 -2.00 -7.72
CA ALA A 53 -0.06 -1.36 -8.99
C ALA A 53 1.07 -1.46 -10.01
N ALA A 54 2.32 -1.23 -9.59
CA ALA A 54 3.48 -1.36 -10.49
C ALA A 54 3.64 -2.80 -11.01
N ARG A 55 3.48 -3.80 -10.15
CA ARG A 55 3.59 -5.22 -10.53
C ARG A 55 2.46 -5.66 -11.47
N ILE A 56 1.23 -5.19 -11.23
CA ILE A 56 0.09 -5.41 -12.13
C ILE A 56 0.35 -4.76 -13.50
N ALA A 57 0.88 -3.53 -13.52
CA ALA A 57 1.22 -2.84 -14.76
C ALA A 57 2.31 -3.56 -15.56
N VAL A 58 3.33 -4.13 -14.90
CA VAL A 58 4.35 -4.98 -15.54
C VAL A 58 3.71 -6.22 -16.15
N ALA A 59 2.78 -6.88 -15.45
CA ALA A 59 2.07 -8.04 -15.98
C ALA A 59 1.23 -7.71 -17.22
N ARG A 60 0.51 -6.59 -17.18
CA ARG A 60 -0.27 -6.07 -18.30
C ARG A 60 0.62 -5.70 -19.49
N ALA A 61 1.75 -5.04 -19.26
CA ALA A 61 2.71 -4.65 -20.30
C ALA A 61 3.41 -5.86 -20.95
N ALA A 62 3.64 -6.93 -20.20
CA ALA A 62 4.14 -8.21 -20.72
C ALA A 62 3.09 -8.98 -21.56
N GLY A 63 1.90 -8.41 -21.76
CA GLY A 63 0.82 -9.01 -22.54
C GLY A 63 0.17 -10.21 -21.84
N ILE A 64 0.30 -10.32 -20.52
CA ILE A 64 -0.43 -11.33 -19.75
C ILE A 64 -1.87 -10.86 -19.64
N LEU A 65 -2.73 -11.38 -20.51
CA LEU A 65 -4.17 -11.20 -20.45
C LEU A 65 -4.77 -12.41 -19.72
N SER A 66 -4.49 -12.52 -18.42
CA SER A 66 -5.04 -13.58 -17.58
C SER A 66 -6.15 -13.05 -16.68
N GLU A 67 -7.08 -13.94 -16.32
CA GLU A 67 -8.10 -13.68 -15.29
C GLU A 67 -7.47 -13.14 -13.99
N ASP A 68 -6.28 -13.63 -13.65
CA ASP A 68 -5.51 -13.18 -12.49
C ASP A 68 -5.16 -11.67 -12.53
N VAL A 69 -4.91 -11.09 -13.72
CA VAL A 69 -4.65 -9.65 -13.85
C VAL A 69 -5.91 -8.85 -13.55
N VAL A 70 -7.05 -9.27 -14.11
CA VAL A 70 -8.35 -8.64 -13.86
C VAL A 70 -8.72 -8.75 -12.38
N LEU A 71 -8.51 -9.92 -11.77
CA LEU A 71 -8.71 -10.13 -10.35
C LEU A 71 -7.83 -9.21 -9.51
N ALA A 72 -6.53 -9.13 -9.79
CA ALA A 72 -5.60 -8.28 -9.03
C ALA A 72 -5.97 -6.78 -9.15
N GLU A 73 -6.48 -6.35 -10.29
CA GLU A 73 -6.96 -4.98 -10.52
C GLU A 73 -8.21 -4.69 -9.70
N ASP A 74 -9.21 -5.58 -9.73
CA ASP A 74 -10.42 -5.45 -8.93
C ASP A 74 -10.11 -5.48 -7.42
N MET A 75 -9.18 -6.32 -6.99
CA MET A 75 -8.69 -6.33 -5.60
C MET A 75 -8.06 -4.98 -5.20
N LEU A 76 -7.20 -4.42 -6.06
CA LEU A 76 -6.57 -3.11 -5.82
C LEU A 76 -7.62 -1.99 -5.78
N GLU A 77 -8.60 -2.02 -6.67
CA GLU A 77 -9.69 -1.05 -6.70
C GLU A 77 -10.57 -1.13 -5.44
N LYS A 78 -10.97 -2.34 -5.04
CA LYS A 78 -11.72 -2.57 -3.79
C LYS A 78 -10.96 -2.09 -2.56
N HIS A 79 -9.65 -2.32 -2.51
CA HIS A 79 -8.81 -1.83 -1.43
C HIS A 79 -8.79 -0.29 -1.41
N ARG A 80 -8.53 0.36 -2.55
CA ARG A 80 -8.54 1.82 -2.68
C ARG A 80 -9.89 2.43 -2.29
N ALA A 81 -11.00 1.83 -2.74
CA ALA A 81 -12.34 2.26 -2.39
C ALA A 81 -12.61 2.13 -0.88
N THR A 82 -12.19 1.02 -0.28
CA THR A 82 -12.32 0.80 1.17
C THR A 82 -11.49 1.81 1.96
N ARG A 83 -10.23 2.01 1.57
CA ARG A 83 -9.34 3.01 2.18
C ARG A 83 -9.89 4.42 2.05
N ALA A 84 -10.40 4.81 0.89
CA ALA A 84 -11.02 6.11 0.70
C ALA A 84 -12.23 6.32 1.63
N ARG A 85 -13.07 5.29 1.81
CA ARG A 85 -14.20 5.31 2.76
C ARG A 85 -13.77 5.39 4.22
N THR A 86 -12.68 4.73 4.60
CA THR A 86 -12.23 4.64 6.01
C THR A 86 -11.26 5.75 6.42
N ARG A 87 -10.56 6.41 5.47
CA ARG A 87 -9.54 7.46 5.70
C ARG A 87 -10.04 8.65 6.52
N GLY A 88 -11.34 8.95 6.47
CA GLY A 88 -11.95 10.02 7.27
C GLY A 88 -12.62 9.56 8.57
N LYS A 89 -12.93 8.28 8.72
CA LYS A 89 -13.73 7.77 9.85
C LYS A 89 -12.91 7.52 11.12
N SER A 90 -11.59 7.40 10.99
CA SER A 90 -10.65 7.35 12.12
C SER A 90 -10.16 8.73 12.58
N ALA A 91 -10.44 9.80 11.84
CA ALA A 91 -10.02 11.17 12.17
C ALA A 91 -11.03 11.96 13.03
N THR A 92 -12.21 11.39 13.32
CA THR A 92 -13.23 12.04 14.17
C THR A 92 -12.99 11.84 15.67
N GLY A 93 -11.94 11.13 16.07
CA GLY A 93 -11.52 11.03 17.46
C GLY A 93 -10.52 12.14 17.81
N ARG A 94 -11.01 13.18 18.48
CA ARG A 94 -10.23 14.26 19.13
C ARG A 94 -9.74 15.37 18.19
N ARG A 95 -10.70 16.23 17.80
CA ARG A 95 -10.44 17.67 17.73
C ARG A 95 -10.02 18.10 19.14
N ARG A 96 -8.71 18.17 19.43
CA ARG A 96 -8.27 19.01 20.56
C ARG A 96 -8.59 20.42 20.11
N THR A 97 -9.52 21.06 20.80
CA THR A 97 -9.54 22.51 20.87
C THR A 97 -8.13 22.91 21.29
N SER A 98 -7.29 23.33 20.33
CA SER A 98 -6.22 24.25 20.64
C SER A 98 -6.94 25.49 21.13
N ALA A 99 -7.02 25.62 22.46
CA ALA A 99 -7.39 26.86 23.11
C ALA A 99 -6.52 27.94 22.45
N ALA A 100 -7.19 28.91 21.86
CA ALA A 100 -6.55 30.10 21.34
C ALA A 100 -5.64 30.68 22.41
N ASP A 101 -4.40 31.03 22.03
CA ASP A 101 -3.56 31.92 22.82
C ASP A 101 -4.35 33.20 23.14
N PRO A 102 -4.57 33.57 24.41
CA PRO A 102 -4.92 34.94 24.74
C PRO A 102 -3.63 35.72 24.91
N VAL A 103 -3.35 36.63 23.98
CA VAL A 103 -2.34 37.66 24.16
C VAL A 103 -2.84 38.66 25.21
N ALA A 104 -2.07 38.75 26.30
CA ALA A 104 -1.80 39.92 27.16
C ALA A 104 -2.88 40.54 28.08
N GLY A 105 -2.51 40.62 29.37
CA GLY A 105 -3.08 41.49 30.43
C GLY A 105 -4.30 40.88 31.12
N THR A 106 -4.29 40.49 32.40
CA THR A 106 -3.87 41.24 33.58
C THR A 106 -3.73 40.28 34.77
N GLU A 107 -2.64 40.44 35.54
CA GLU A 107 -2.35 40.03 36.93
C GLU A 107 -2.60 38.57 37.44
N PRO A 108 -1.61 37.96 38.13
CA PRO A 108 -1.75 36.60 38.65
C PRO A 108 -2.44 36.56 40.01
N ALA A 109 -3.64 35.97 40.08
CA ALA A 109 -4.29 35.63 41.34
C ALA A 109 -3.73 34.32 41.93
N VAL A 110 -3.14 34.45 43.12
CA VAL A 110 -2.50 33.42 43.96
C VAL A 110 -3.41 32.20 44.21
N PRO A 111 -2.93 30.94 44.15
CA PRO A 111 -3.74 29.77 44.48
C PRO A 111 -3.92 29.65 46.00
N ARG A 112 -5.11 29.99 46.51
CA ARG A 112 -5.47 29.73 47.91
C ARG A 112 -5.72 28.25 48.12
N ARG A 113 -4.72 27.60 48.72
CA ARG A 113 -4.79 26.31 49.41
C ARG A 113 -5.77 26.42 50.59
N SER A 114 -6.83 25.63 50.59
CA SER A 114 -7.65 25.33 51.78
C SER A 114 -7.86 23.82 51.83
N ALA A 115 -7.03 23.08 52.56
CA ALA A 115 -7.26 22.76 53.98
C ALA A 115 -8.55 21.95 54.22
N ARG A 116 -8.42 20.63 54.02
CA ARG A 116 -8.78 19.54 54.94
C ARG A 116 -9.87 19.84 56.00
N LYS A 117 -11.01 19.13 55.91
CA LYS A 117 -11.84 18.71 57.06
C LYS A 117 -12.69 17.50 56.63
N ALA A 118 -12.25 16.29 56.95
CA ALA A 118 -12.57 15.49 58.16
C ALA A 118 -13.75 14.54 57.91
N ALA A 119 -13.44 13.24 57.95
CA ALA A 119 -14.42 12.15 58.02
C ALA A 119 -15.16 12.15 59.36
N PRO A 120 -16.34 11.53 59.43
CA PRO A 120 -16.78 10.82 60.62
C PRO A 120 -16.85 9.31 60.40
N ALA A 121 -16.68 8.62 61.52
CA ALA A 121 -16.49 7.20 61.68
C ALA A 121 -17.80 6.40 61.62
N GLN A 122 -17.65 5.13 61.20
CA GLN A 122 -18.23 3.91 61.76
C GLN A 122 -19.73 3.86 62.07
N GLY A 123 -20.41 2.91 61.44
CA GLY A 123 -21.64 2.27 61.92
C GLY A 123 -21.67 0.82 61.46
N ALA A 124 -21.72 -0.11 62.41
CA ALA A 124 -21.62 -1.55 62.24
C ALA A 124 -22.99 -2.24 62.25
N GLY A 125 -23.06 -3.38 61.57
CA GLY A 125 -23.95 -4.52 61.87
C GLY A 125 -25.35 -4.49 61.25
N PRO A 126 -26.08 -5.63 61.24
CA PRO A 126 -25.73 -6.95 61.76
C PRO A 126 -25.01 -7.89 60.79
#